data_AF-A0AAV6T4L2-F1
#
_entry.id   AF-A0AAV6T4L2-F1
#
_cell.length_a   1.000
_cell.length_b   1.000
_cell.length_c   1.000
_cell.angle_alpha   90.00
_cell.angle_beta   90.00
_cell.angle_gamma   90.00
#
_symmetry.space_group_name_H-M   'P 1'
#
loop_
_entity.id
_entity.type
_entity.pdbx_description
1 polymer ?
#
loop_
_entity_poly.entity_id
_entity_poly.type
_entity_poly.pdbx_seq_one_letter_code
_entity_poly.pdbx_strand_id
1 'polypeptide(L)'
;MINRTQEEYTALFNSINGILLPGGSASIYSSGYQRAAKVFYELAIEANRKGDYFPMWGTCLGFEQLVLLTSEKALLTSTNTHGVPLPLNFTDDANDSRLFGGFPADLRGKLASEPLTVNTHKWSLALLTYDTNEELKKFYKVLSTNTDGQVEFVSTMEAYDYPIYGTQWHPEKNAFEWRMDFIPHTRSAVKTTFYIAEFFVNEARKSFHSFESKDEERKALIYNFSPVYADDRSAFEQIYLF
;
A
#
# COMPACT_ATOMS: atom_id res chain seq x y z
N MET A 1 -13.62 -0.99 -6.70
CA MET A 1 -14.44 -0.78 -7.91
C MET A 1 -13.61 -1.23 -9.12
N ILE A 2 -14.08 -2.22 -9.88
CA ILE A 2 -13.38 -2.77 -11.06
C ILE A 2 -14.34 -2.82 -12.25
N ASN A 3 -13.81 -2.95 -13.47
CA ASN A 3 -14.59 -3.06 -14.72
C ASN A 3 -15.54 -1.87 -14.99
N ARG A 4 -15.15 -0.66 -14.60
CA ARG A 4 -15.80 0.61 -14.97
C ARG A 4 -15.17 1.25 -16.19
N THR A 5 -15.86 2.21 -16.79
CA THR A 5 -15.32 2.97 -17.93
C THR A 5 -14.24 3.96 -17.49
N GLN A 6 -13.46 4.46 -18.46
CA GLN A 6 -12.44 5.48 -18.21
C GLN A 6 -13.06 6.77 -17.62
N GLU A 7 -14.23 7.15 -18.12
CA GLU A 7 -14.97 8.33 -17.68
C GLU A 7 -15.45 8.19 -16.23
N GLU A 8 -15.97 7.02 -15.86
CA GLU A 8 -16.39 6.73 -14.48
C GLU A 8 -15.21 6.81 -13.50
N TYR A 9 -14.05 6.24 -13.87
CA TYR A 9 -12.85 6.35 -13.03
C TYR A 9 -12.32 7.78 -12.95
N THR A 10 -12.34 8.53 -14.04
CA THR A 10 -11.87 9.93 -14.07
C THR A 10 -12.78 10.82 -13.21
N ALA A 11 -14.10 10.63 -13.29
CA ALA A 11 -15.05 11.35 -12.44
C ALA A 11 -14.82 11.04 -10.95
N LEU A 12 -14.59 9.76 -10.62
CA LEU A 12 -14.30 9.36 -9.24
C LEU A 12 -12.95 9.93 -8.76
N PHE A 13 -11.90 9.89 -9.58
CA PHE A 13 -10.59 10.46 -9.27
C PHE A 13 -10.68 11.93 -8.89
N ASN A 14 -11.41 12.73 -9.67
CA ASN A 14 -11.61 14.16 -9.42
C ASN A 14 -12.45 14.45 -8.16
N SER A 15 -13.11 13.43 -7.60
CA SER A 15 -13.99 13.55 -6.44
C SER A 15 -13.32 13.13 -5.12
N ILE A 16 -12.37 12.20 -5.16
CA ILE A 16 -11.69 11.64 -3.97
C ILE A 16 -10.30 12.25 -3.77
N ASN A 17 -9.79 12.17 -2.55
CA ASN A 17 -8.56 12.85 -2.13
C ASN A 17 -7.30 11.96 -2.13
N GLY A 18 -7.41 10.73 -2.62
CA GLY A 18 -6.33 9.74 -2.63
C GLY A 18 -6.88 8.35 -2.89
N ILE A 19 -6.00 7.39 -3.16
CA ILE A 19 -6.40 5.99 -3.40
C ILE A 19 -5.47 4.99 -2.71
N LEU A 20 -6.07 3.93 -2.17
CA LEU A 20 -5.37 2.78 -1.63
C LEU A 20 -5.59 1.55 -2.53
N LEU A 21 -4.50 0.93 -2.94
CA LEU A 21 -4.45 -0.35 -3.64
C LEU A 21 -4.21 -1.46 -2.60
N PRO A 22 -5.24 -2.24 -2.22
CA PRO A 22 -5.12 -3.23 -1.14
C PRO A 22 -4.32 -4.46 -1.57
N GLY A 23 -3.97 -5.29 -0.58
CA GLY A 23 -3.46 -6.63 -0.82
C GLY A 23 -4.49 -7.56 -1.46
N GLY A 24 -4.05 -8.72 -1.93
CA GLY A 24 -4.92 -9.71 -2.55
C GLY A 24 -4.14 -10.72 -3.40
N SER A 25 -4.85 -11.45 -4.25
CA SER A 25 -4.28 -12.49 -5.12
C SER A 25 -4.74 -12.39 -6.58
N ALA A 26 -5.37 -11.28 -6.97
CA ALA A 26 -5.73 -11.03 -8.36
C ALA A 26 -4.47 -10.90 -9.24
N SER A 27 -4.58 -11.26 -10.52
CA SER A 27 -3.47 -11.06 -11.48
C SER A 27 -3.10 -9.58 -11.59
N ILE A 28 -1.85 -9.21 -11.29
CA ILE A 28 -1.32 -7.85 -11.52
C ILE A 28 -1.07 -7.56 -13.01
N TYR A 29 -1.30 -8.52 -13.91
CA TYR A 29 -1.10 -8.37 -15.36
C TYR A 29 -2.41 -8.29 -16.14
N SER A 30 -3.47 -8.94 -15.65
CA SER A 30 -4.65 -9.24 -16.47
C SER A 30 -5.96 -9.32 -15.67
N SER A 31 -6.12 -8.45 -14.67
CA SER A 31 -7.35 -8.38 -13.85
C SER A 31 -8.08 -7.04 -13.96
N GLY A 32 -9.33 -7.00 -13.52
CA GLY A 32 -10.06 -5.74 -13.35
C GLY A 32 -9.40 -4.82 -12.32
N TYR A 33 -8.73 -5.40 -11.32
CA TYR A 33 -7.92 -4.68 -10.33
C TYR A 33 -6.74 -3.98 -11.01
N GLN A 34 -5.96 -4.71 -11.81
CA GLN A 34 -4.82 -4.16 -12.56
C GLN A 34 -5.26 -3.00 -13.46
N ARG A 35 -6.33 -3.18 -14.23
CA ARG A 35 -6.84 -2.15 -15.13
C ARG A 35 -7.26 -0.89 -14.39
N ALA A 36 -7.99 -1.03 -13.28
CA ALA A 36 -8.37 0.10 -12.44
C ALA A 36 -7.14 0.80 -11.85
N ALA A 37 -6.21 0.04 -11.28
CA ALA A 37 -4.97 0.58 -10.70
C ALA A 37 -4.14 1.36 -11.71
N LYS A 38 -4.04 0.86 -12.96
CA LYS A 38 -3.36 1.56 -14.05
C LYS A 38 -3.98 2.93 -14.34
N VAL A 39 -5.31 2.99 -14.47
CA VAL A 39 -6.02 4.26 -14.72
C VAL A 39 -5.76 5.27 -13.61
N PHE A 40 -5.92 4.86 -12.34
CA PHE A 40 -5.67 5.74 -11.20
C PHE A 40 -4.20 6.17 -11.08
N TYR A 41 -3.26 5.29 -11.39
CA TYR A 41 -1.84 5.62 -11.40
C TYR A 41 -1.51 6.66 -12.47
N GLU A 42 -1.99 6.49 -13.70
CA GLU A 42 -1.78 7.47 -14.79
C GLU A 42 -2.40 8.83 -14.45
N LEU A 43 -3.62 8.85 -13.91
CA LEU A 43 -4.28 10.07 -13.45
C LEU A 43 -3.50 10.74 -12.31
N ALA A 44 -3.02 9.98 -11.32
CA ALA A 44 -2.24 10.51 -10.21
C ALA A 44 -0.89 11.09 -10.67
N ILE A 45 -0.17 10.42 -11.57
CA ILE A 45 1.09 10.93 -12.14
C ILE A 45 0.84 12.27 -12.84
N GLU A 46 -0.20 12.35 -13.67
CA GLU A 46 -0.50 13.56 -14.43
C GLU A 46 -0.98 14.72 -13.53
N ALA A 47 -1.83 14.44 -12.54
CA ALA A 47 -2.29 15.43 -11.57
C ALA A 47 -1.11 16.02 -10.78
N ASN A 48 -0.27 15.16 -10.19
CA ASN A 48 0.87 15.62 -9.39
C ASN A 48 1.88 16.39 -10.25
N ARG A 49 2.11 16.00 -11.51
CA ARG A 49 2.97 16.74 -12.45
C ARG A 49 2.44 18.16 -12.73
N LYS A 50 1.13 18.36 -12.69
CA LYS A 50 0.47 19.66 -12.85
C LYS A 50 0.36 20.45 -11.53
N GLY A 51 0.88 19.93 -10.43
CA GLY A 51 0.77 20.55 -9.11
C GLY A 51 -0.55 20.26 -8.39
N ASP A 52 -1.36 19.33 -8.89
CA ASP A 52 -2.58 18.85 -8.25
C ASP A 52 -2.25 17.62 -7.40
N TYR A 53 -2.16 17.81 -6.09
CA TYR A 53 -1.65 16.82 -5.16
C TYR A 53 -2.63 15.65 -5.01
N PHE A 54 -2.21 14.43 -5.38
CA PHE A 54 -3.04 13.24 -5.23
C PHE A 54 -2.21 12.04 -4.77
N PRO A 55 -2.35 11.59 -3.50
CA PRO A 55 -1.54 10.51 -2.96
C PRO A 55 -2.08 9.13 -3.32
N MET A 56 -1.15 8.18 -3.51
CA MET A 56 -1.46 6.76 -3.68
C MET A 56 -0.76 5.90 -2.63
N TRP A 57 -1.44 4.87 -2.17
CA TRP A 57 -0.89 3.84 -1.28
C TRP A 57 -1.01 2.46 -1.90
N GLY A 58 0.04 1.64 -1.84
CA GLY A 58 0.00 0.23 -2.23
C GLY A 58 0.38 -0.70 -1.08
N THR A 59 -0.51 -1.62 -0.70
CA THR A 59 -0.24 -2.66 0.30
C THR A 59 -0.13 -4.02 -0.38
N CYS A 60 0.97 -4.75 -0.15
CA CYS A 60 1.18 -6.12 -0.65
C CYS A 60 0.96 -6.23 -2.18
N LEU A 61 -0.16 -6.79 -2.65
CA LEU A 61 -0.53 -6.77 -4.08
C LEU A 61 -0.54 -5.34 -4.68
N GLY A 62 -0.92 -4.33 -3.91
CA GLY A 62 -0.82 -2.92 -4.31
C GLY A 62 0.62 -2.45 -4.49
N PHE A 63 1.53 -2.87 -3.61
CA PHE A 63 2.96 -2.61 -3.76
C PHE A 63 3.51 -3.29 -5.03
N GLU A 64 3.18 -4.56 -5.24
CA GLU A 64 3.54 -5.32 -6.45
C GLU A 64 3.02 -4.64 -7.73
N GLN A 65 1.78 -4.15 -7.69
CA GLN A 65 1.17 -3.42 -8.79
C GLN A 65 1.89 -2.10 -9.08
N LEU A 66 2.31 -1.35 -8.06
CA LEU A 66 3.11 -0.12 -8.22
C LEU A 66 4.46 -0.41 -8.88
N VAL A 67 5.17 -1.46 -8.45
CA VAL A 67 6.43 -1.89 -9.07
C VAL A 67 6.24 -2.18 -10.56
N LEU A 68 5.18 -2.90 -10.92
CA LEU A 68 4.86 -3.20 -12.32
C LEU A 68 4.49 -1.95 -13.12
N LEU A 69 3.68 -1.05 -12.56
CA LEU A 69 3.24 0.17 -13.26
C LEU A 69 4.39 1.15 -13.50
N THR A 70 5.33 1.25 -12.56
CA THR A 70 6.49 2.14 -12.68
C THR A 70 7.55 1.57 -13.62
N SER A 71 7.84 0.27 -13.55
CA SER A 71 8.91 -0.36 -14.33
C SER A 71 8.47 -0.92 -15.69
N GLU A 72 7.17 -1.11 -15.88
CA GLU A 72 6.54 -1.83 -17.00
C GLU A 72 7.09 -3.26 -17.21
N LYS A 73 7.67 -3.87 -16.16
CA LYS A 73 8.35 -5.17 -16.21
C LYS A 73 7.89 -6.10 -15.09
N ALA A 74 7.86 -7.40 -15.40
CA ALA A 74 7.63 -8.46 -14.42
C ALA A 74 8.92 -8.75 -13.62
N LEU A 75 9.09 -8.07 -12.49
CA LEU A 75 10.35 -8.05 -11.71
C LEU A 75 10.30 -8.79 -10.38
N LEU A 76 9.15 -9.38 -10.04
CA LEU A 76 8.96 -10.02 -8.74
C LEU A 76 9.66 -11.37 -8.68
N THR A 77 10.25 -11.67 -7.53
CA THR A 77 10.92 -12.94 -7.21
C THR A 77 10.14 -13.67 -6.13
N SER A 78 10.10 -15.00 -6.21
CA SER A 78 9.43 -15.81 -5.18
C SER A 78 10.20 -15.72 -3.87
N THR A 79 9.50 -15.53 -2.76
CA THR A 79 10.08 -15.53 -1.40
C THR A 79 9.23 -16.37 -0.44
N ASN A 80 9.85 -16.88 0.62
CA ASN A 80 9.16 -17.64 1.67
C ASN A 80 8.67 -16.72 2.80
N THR A 81 7.67 -15.90 2.50
CA THR A 81 7.17 -14.81 3.35
C THR A 81 5.67 -14.90 3.61
N HIS A 82 5.12 -16.12 3.47
CA HIS A 82 3.71 -16.38 3.69
C HIS A 82 3.44 -16.71 5.16
N GLY A 83 2.94 -15.73 5.92
CA GLY A 83 2.49 -15.92 7.29
C GLY A 83 3.59 -15.72 8.33
N VAL A 84 4.37 -14.64 8.21
CA VAL A 84 5.46 -14.33 9.14
C VAL A 84 5.42 -12.86 9.58
N PRO A 85 5.51 -12.56 10.89
CA PRO A 85 5.69 -11.20 11.36
C PRO A 85 7.19 -10.85 11.36
N LEU A 86 7.56 -9.70 10.81
CA LEU A 86 8.95 -9.26 10.69
C LEU A 86 9.15 -7.85 11.29
N PRO A 87 10.35 -7.56 11.83
CA PRO A 87 10.79 -6.17 12.01
C PRO A 87 11.02 -5.51 10.64
N LEU A 88 11.42 -4.25 10.60
CA LEU A 88 11.86 -3.55 9.39
C LEU A 88 13.34 -3.25 9.48
N ASN A 89 14.12 -3.71 8.49
CA ASN A 89 15.51 -3.29 8.35
C ASN A 89 15.50 -1.93 7.65
N PHE A 90 15.53 -0.84 8.42
CA PHE A 90 15.55 0.51 7.85
C PHE A 90 16.84 0.75 7.06
N THR A 91 16.71 1.40 5.91
CA THR A 91 17.84 1.96 5.15
C THR A 91 18.19 3.35 5.67
N ASP A 92 19.34 3.89 5.26
CA ASP A 92 19.72 5.27 5.58
C ASP A 92 18.69 6.29 5.06
N ASP A 93 18.07 5.97 3.93
CA ASP A 93 17.01 6.74 3.28
C ASP A 93 15.74 6.91 4.13
N ALA A 94 15.51 6.02 5.10
CA ALA A 94 14.39 6.13 6.05
C ALA A 94 14.50 7.34 6.99
N ASN A 95 15.71 7.84 7.23
CA ASN A 95 15.95 8.92 8.19
C ASN A 95 15.26 10.23 7.80
N ASP A 96 15.33 10.56 6.51
CA ASP A 96 14.74 11.77 5.93
C ASP A 96 13.47 11.46 5.10
N SER A 97 12.83 10.33 5.37
CA SER A 97 11.62 9.91 4.64
C SER A 97 10.39 10.70 5.07
N ARG A 98 9.46 10.89 4.13
CA ARG A 98 8.16 11.49 4.45
C ARG A 98 7.33 10.56 5.33
N LEU A 99 7.29 9.27 4.95
CA LEU A 99 6.47 8.25 5.61
C LEU A 99 6.84 8.09 7.09
N PHE A 100 8.12 7.91 7.42
CA PHE A 100 8.55 7.71 8.82
C PHE A 100 8.91 8.99 9.56
N GLY A 101 8.87 10.16 8.90
CA GLY A 101 9.23 11.45 9.51
C GLY A 101 8.34 11.84 10.71
N GLY A 102 7.08 11.39 10.73
CA GLY A 102 6.14 11.63 11.84
C GLY A 102 6.14 10.56 12.94
N PHE A 103 6.91 9.47 12.79
CA PHE A 103 6.85 8.35 13.74
C PHE A 103 7.63 8.67 15.03
N PRO A 104 7.08 8.35 16.22
CA PRO A 104 7.83 8.48 17.48
C PRO A 104 9.11 7.64 17.46
N ALA A 105 10.21 8.17 17.99
CA ALA A 105 11.50 7.49 18.00
C ALA A 105 11.46 6.11 18.67
N ASP A 106 10.72 5.97 19.78
CA ASP A 106 10.47 4.67 20.43
C ASP A 106 9.77 3.67 19.49
N LEU A 107 8.77 4.12 18.72
CA LEU A 107 8.06 3.25 17.79
C LEU A 107 8.95 2.87 16.60
N ARG A 108 9.77 3.80 16.08
CA ARG A 108 10.77 3.50 15.04
C ARG A 108 11.78 2.47 15.54
N GLY A 109 12.28 2.62 16.76
CA GLY A 109 13.19 1.66 17.38
C GLY A 109 12.57 0.27 17.48
N LYS A 110 11.30 0.18 17.90
CA LYS A 110 10.58 -1.10 17.98
C LYS A 110 10.28 -1.70 16.62
N LEU A 111 9.95 -0.89 15.61
CA LEU A 111 9.82 -1.37 14.24
C LEU A 111 11.12 -2.00 13.74
N ALA A 112 12.28 -1.48 14.15
CA ALA A 112 13.58 -2.03 13.78
C ALA A 112 13.94 -3.35 14.50
N SER A 113 13.35 -3.64 15.66
CA SER A 113 13.78 -4.75 16.52
C SER A 113 12.71 -5.79 16.85
N GLU A 114 11.42 -5.44 16.76
CA GLU A 114 10.28 -6.30 17.11
C GLU A 114 9.53 -6.76 15.84
N PRO A 115 8.97 -7.98 15.83
CA PRO A 115 8.21 -8.49 14.69
C PRO A 115 6.81 -7.86 14.62
N LEU A 116 6.73 -6.62 14.11
CA LEU A 116 5.51 -5.80 14.12
C LEU A 116 4.79 -5.72 12.76
N THR A 117 5.37 -6.27 11.69
CA THR A 117 4.83 -6.14 10.32
C THR A 117 4.40 -7.49 9.76
N VAL A 118 3.14 -7.58 9.30
CA VAL A 118 2.55 -8.83 8.82
C VAL A 118 2.93 -9.08 7.36
N ASN A 119 3.63 -10.19 7.09
CA ASN A 119 3.94 -10.64 5.74
C ASN A 119 3.11 -11.87 5.39
N THR A 120 2.32 -11.75 4.32
CA THR A 120 1.48 -12.83 3.78
C THR A 120 1.52 -12.84 2.25
N HIS A 121 2.71 -12.70 1.67
CA HIS A 121 2.95 -12.68 0.22
C HIS A 121 3.79 -13.88 -0.22
N LYS A 122 3.85 -14.12 -1.52
CA LYS A 122 4.70 -15.17 -2.15
C LYS A 122 5.73 -14.57 -3.11
N TRP A 123 5.57 -13.30 -3.45
CA TRP A 123 6.33 -12.58 -4.45
C TRP A 123 6.81 -11.29 -3.82
N SER A 124 8.06 -10.93 -4.08
CA SER A 124 8.65 -9.69 -3.56
C SER A 124 9.56 -9.05 -4.60
N LEU A 125 9.77 -7.75 -4.49
CA LEU A 125 10.82 -7.06 -5.24
C LEU A 125 12.16 -7.31 -4.55
N ALA A 126 12.98 -8.20 -5.11
CA ALA A 126 14.34 -8.43 -4.61
C ALA A 126 15.15 -7.12 -4.65
N LEU A 127 15.94 -6.85 -3.62
CA LEU A 127 16.75 -5.62 -3.53
C LEU A 127 17.72 -5.50 -4.71
N LEU A 128 18.36 -6.61 -5.09
CA LEU A 128 19.24 -6.66 -6.27
C LEU A 128 18.51 -6.28 -7.57
N THR A 129 17.25 -6.71 -7.73
CA THR A 129 16.44 -6.37 -8.91
C THR A 129 16.07 -4.89 -8.91
N TYR A 130 15.78 -4.31 -7.73
CA TYR A 130 15.62 -2.87 -7.58
C TYR A 130 16.92 -2.13 -7.96
N ASP A 131 18.06 -2.53 -7.39
CA ASP A 131 19.37 -1.87 -7.57
C ASP A 131 19.91 -1.87 -8.99
N THR A 132 19.41 -2.77 -9.84
CA THR A 132 19.77 -2.89 -11.26
C THR A 132 18.69 -2.37 -12.22
N ASN A 133 17.56 -1.85 -11.70
CA ASN A 133 16.49 -1.27 -12.49
C ASN A 133 16.47 0.26 -12.36
N GLU A 134 16.96 0.95 -13.39
CA GLU A 134 17.08 2.41 -13.40
C GLU A 134 15.74 3.15 -13.21
N GLU A 135 14.64 2.62 -13.78
CA GLU A 135 13.32 3.25 -13.63
C GLU A 135 12.84 3.23 -12.17
N LEU A 136 12.99 2.08 -11.50
CA LEU A 136 12.60 1.95 -10.10
C LEU A 136 13.49 2.79 -9.18
N LYS A 137 14.81 2.82 -9.40
CA LYS A 137 15.74 3.62 -8.57
C LYS A 137 15.56 5.11 -8.74
N LYS A 138 15.22 5.55 -9.96
CA LYS A 138 14.93 6.95 -10.22
C LYS A 138 13.60 7.37 -9.60
N PHE A 139 12.65 6.45 -9.50
CA PHE A 139 11.30 6.76 -9.05
C PHE A 139 11.11 6.58 -7.54
N TYR A 140 11.61 5.49 -6.95
CA TYR A 140 11.39 5.11 -5.56
C TYR A 140 12.66 5.22 -4.73
N LYS A 141 12.48 5.71 -3.51
CA LYS A 141 13.38 5.57 -2.38
C LYS A 141 12.97 4.34 -1.58
N VAL A 142 13.92 3.42 -1.33
CA VAL A 142 13.69 2.25 -0.47
C VAL A 142 13.90 2.67 0.97
N LEU A 143 12.87 2.52 1.81
CA LEU A 143 12.88 2.92 3.22
C LEU A 143 13.19 1.74 4.15
N SER A 144 12.80 0.54 3.76
CA SER A 144 13.16 -0.66 4.50
C SER A 144 13.27 -1.88 3.60
N THR A 145 14.08 -2.83 4.05
CA THR A 145 14.19 -4.16 3.47
C THR A 145 13.83 -5.22 4.50
N ASN A 146 13.66 -6.45 4.02
CA ASN A 146 13.57 -7.65 4.83
C ASN A 146 14.22 -8.82 4.08
N THR A 147 14.42 -9.94 4.77
CA THR A 147 14.94 -11.17 4.16
C THR A 147 14.09 -12.36 4.55
N ASP A 148 13.92 -13.31 3.62
CA ASP A 148 13.33 -14.63 3.91
C ASP A 148 14.40 -15.68 4.27
N GLY A 149 15.65 -15.24 4.48
CA GLY A 149 16.83 -16.08 4.69
C GLY A 149 17.60 -16.43 3.42
N GLN A 150 17.06 -16.13 2.23
CA GLN A 150 17.72 -16.36 0.94
C GLN A 150 17.75 -15.09 0.09
N VAL A 151 16.63 -14.38 0.01
CA VAL A 151 16.43 -13.18 -0.79
C VAL A 151 16.21 -12.01 0.15
N GLU A 152 17.03 -10.96 0.01
CA GLU A 152 16.70 -9.64 0.55
C GLU A 152 15.75 -8.93 -0.41
N PHE A 153 14.67 -8.35 0.12
CA PHE A 153 13.61 -7.71 -0.64
C PHE A 153 13.21 -6.37 -0.05
N VAL A 154 12.74 -5.48 -0.92
CA VAL A 154 12.17 -4.18 -0.54
C VAL A 154 10.85 -4.41 0.21
N SER A 155 10.75 -3.91 1.44
CA SER A 155 9.54 -4.05 2.26
C SER A 155 8.75 -2.76 2.42
N THR A 156 9.40 -1.60 2.31
CA THR A 156 8.75 -0.28 2.28
C THR A 156 9.47 0.65 1.31
N MET A 157 8.70 1.41 0.50
CA MET A 157 9.24 2.43 -0.39
C MET A 157 8.32 3.65 -0.50
N GLU A 158 8.89 4.79 -0.84
CA GLU A 158 8.16 6.01 -1.22
C GLU A 158 8.77 6.62 -2.48
N ALA A 159 7.97 7.25 -3.34
CA ALA A 159 8.50 7.89 -4.54
C ALA A 159 9.29 9.17 -4.19
N TYR A 160 10.31 9.53 -4.95
CA TYR A 160 11.06 10.77 -4.70
C TYR A 160 10.17 12.00 -4.89
N ASP A 161 9.55 12.11 -6.07
CA ASP A 161 8.87 13.33 -6.53
C ASP A 161 7.34 13.24 -6.49
N TYR A 162 6.78 12.07 -6.20
CA TYR A 162 5.33 11.84 -6.17
C TYR A 162 4.89 11.37 -4.78
N PRO A 163 3.65 11.69 -4.34
CA PRO A 163 3.09 11.18 -3.10
C PRO A 163 2.58 9.73 -3.25
N ILE A 164 3.46 8.84 -3.71
CA ILE A 164 3.18 7.42 -3.93
C ILE A 164 3.99 6.61 -2.91
N TYR A 165 3.30 5.74 -2.18
CA TYR A 165 3.85 4.98 -1.06
C TYR A 165 3.50 3.51 -1.20
N GLY A 166 4.40 2.63 -0.76
CA GLY A 166 4.17 1.19 -0.82
C GLY A 166 4.74 0.44 0.38
N THR A 167 3.95 -0.48 0.93
CA THR A 167 4.39 -1.48 1.91
C THR A 167 4.13 -2.88 1.36
N GLN A 168 5.15 -3.73 1.31
CA GLN A 168 4.97 -5.14 0.95
C GLN A 168 4.20 -5.90 2.06
N TRP A 169 4.33 -5.44 3.29
CA TRP A 169 3.64 -5.94 4.49
C TRP A 169 2.27 -5.27 4.68
N HIS A 170 1.46 -5.85 5.56
CA HIS A 170 0.07 -5.48 5.83
C HIS A 170 -0.06 -4.66 7.14
N PRO A 171 -0.04 -3.31 7.08
CA PRO A 171 -0.18 -2.47 8.27
C PRO A 171 -1.56 -2.59 8.92
N GLU A 172 -2.61 -2.93 8.18
CA GLU A 172 -4.00 -2.97 8.66
C GLU A 172 -4.27 -4.14 9.62
N LYS A 173 -3.56 -5.25 9.45
CA LYS A 173 -3.91 -6.52 10.11
C LYS A 173 -3.76 -6.48 11.63
N ASN A 174 -2.76 -5.76 12.15
CA ASN A 174 -2.44 -5.75 13.59
C ASN A 174 -3.63 -5.30 14.46
N ALA A 175 -4.49 -4.42 13.94
CA ALA A 175 -5.61 -3.84 14.70
C ALA A 175 -6.97 -4.46 14.35
N PHE A 176 -7.10 -5.14 13.21
CA PHE A 176 -8.40 -5.48 12.64
C PHE A 176 -8.60 -6.97 12.32
N GLU A 177 -7.54 -7.78 12.20
CA GLU A 177 -7.65 -9.19 11.77
C GLU A 177 -7.12 -10.16 12.82
N TRP A 178 -7.94 -11.10 13.32
CA TRP A 178 -7.62 -11.92 14.50
C TRP A 178 -7.51 -13.42 14.21
N ARG A 179 -7.68 -13.83 12.95
CA ARG A 179 -7.78 -15.25 12.57
C ARG A 179 -6.47 -16.02 12.53
N MET A 180 -5.33 -15.31 12.53
CA MET A 180 -4.03 -15.92 12.31
C MET A 180 -3.10 -15.62 13.49
N ASP A 181 -2.63 -16.66 14.17
CA ASP A 181 -1.82 -16.56 15.39
C ASP A 181 -0.51 -15.77 15.22
N PHE A 182 -0.01 -15.68 13.98
CA PHE A 182 1.23 -14.97 13.68
C PHE A 182 1.05 -13.44 13.58
N ILE A 183 -0.19 -12.93 13.57
CA ILE A 183 -0.46 -11.49 13.48
C ILE A 183 -0.10 -10.84 14.83
N PRO A 184 0.80 -9.83 14.85
CA PRO A 184 1.19 -9.19 16.09
C PRO A 184 0.09 -8.22 16.56
N HIS A 185 -0.43 -8.46 17.77
CA HIS A 185 -1.42 -7.62 18.43
C HIS A 185 -0.87 -6.82 19.61
N THR A 186 0.46 -6.66 19.67
CA THR A 186 1.08 -5.85 20.73
C THR A 186 0.67 -4.38 20.60
N ARG A 187 0.79 -3.62 21.70
CA ARG A 187 0.53 -2.17 21.69
C ARG A 187 1.33 -1.44 20.60
N SER A 188 2.57 -1.85 20.37
CA SER A 188 3.45 -1.27 19.34
C SER A 188 2.94 -1.62 17.94
N ALA A 189 2.50 -2.85 17.70
CA ALA A 189 1.96 -3.29 16.42
C ALA A 189 0.69 -2.50 16.04
N VAL A 190 -0.23 -2.30 17.00
CA VAL A 190 -1.45 -1.49 16.79
C VAL A 190 -1.11 -0.01 16.56
N LYS A 191 -0.12 0.53 17.27
CA LYS A 191 0.37 1.89 17.01
C LYS A 191 0.94 2.03 15.61
N THR A 192 1.68 1.04 15.11
CA THR A 192 2.18 1.04 13.73
C THR A 192 1.04 1.20 12.73
N THR A 193 -0.06 0.44 12.87
CA THR A 193 -1.26 0.59 12.03
C THR A 193 -1.77 2.02 12.04
N PHE A 194 -1.91 2.62 13.23
CA PHE A 194 -2.39 3.99 13.38
C PHE A 194 -1.48 5.00 12.69
N TYR A 195 -0.17 4.97 12.92
CA TYR A 195 0.76 5.97 12.37
C TYR A 195 0.90 5.86 10.84
N ILE A 196 0.80 4.65 10.28
CA ILE A 196 0.71 4.46 8.82
C ILE A 196 -0.56 5.12 8.26
N ALA A 197 -1.72 4.86 8.88
CA ALA A 197 -2.98 5.43 8.43
C ALA A 197 -3.01 6.96 8.61
N GLU A 198 -2.53 7.47 9.75
CA GLU A 198 -2.43 8.90 10.03
C GLU A 198 -1.58 9.61 8.97
N PHE A 199 -0.42 9.05 8.63
CA PHE A 199 0.42 9.57 7.56
C PHE A 199 -0.33 9.66 6.23
N PHE A 200 -0.93 8.56 5.76
CA PHE A 200 -1.59 8.56 4.45
C PHE A 200 -2.83 9.47 4.41
N VAL A 201 -3.59 9.56 5.51
CA VAL A 201 -4.71 10.50 5.60
C VAL A 201 -4.21 11.96 5.63
N ASN A 202 -3.06 12.24 6.25
CA ASN A 202 -2.42 13.57 6.18
C ASN A 202 -1.98 13.92 4.76
N GLU A 203 -1.53 12.95 3.97
CA GLU A 203 -1.26 13.14 2.55
C GLU A 203 -2.54 13.48 1.78
N ALA A 204 -3.65 12.76 2.04
CA ALA A 204 -4.92 13.00 1.37
C ALA A 204 -5.49 14.40 1.67
N ARG A 205 -5.25 14.95 2.87
CA ARG A 205 -5.64 16.32 3.24
C ARG A 205 -5.01 17.42 2.37
N LYS A 206 -3.95 17.09 1.62
CA LYS A 206 -3.29 18.03 0.70
C LYS A 206 -3.97 18.09 -0.67
N SER A 207 -4.86 17.15 -0.98
CA SER A 207 -5.72 17.19 -2.16
C SER A 207 -6.98 18.01 -1.88
N PHE A 208 -7.34 18.90 -2.81
CA PHE A 208 -8.56 19.72 -2.70
C PHE A 208 -9.74 19.19 -3.53
N HIS A 209 -9.66 17.94 -3.99
CA HIS A 209 -10.77 17.28 -4.68
C HIS A 209 -12.03 17.19 -3.82
N SER A 210 -13.18 17.19 -4.47
CA SER A 210 -14.47 17.06 -3.81
C SER A 210 -15.52 16.55 -4.80
N PHE A 211 -16.49 15.79 -4.31
CA PHE A 211 -17.67 15.44 -5.09
C PHE A 211 -18.45 16.69 -5.52
N GLU A 212 -19.07 16.64 -6.70
CA GLU A 212 -19.89 17.73 -7.24
C GLU A 212 -21.07 18.10 -6.34
N SER A 213 -21.60 17.13 -5.57
CA SER A 213 -22.67 17.36 -4.62
C SER A 213 -22.59 16.40 -3.43
N LYS A 214 -23.20 16.81 -2.32
CA LYS A 214 -23.35 15.96 -1.12
C LYS A 214 -24.13 14.68 -1.39
N ASP A 215 -25.04 14.69 -2.35
CA ASP A 215 -25.85 13.51 -2.66
C ASP A 215 -25.04 12.48 -3.46
N GLU A 216 -24.17 12.92 -4.37
CA GLU A 216 -23.23 12.03 -5.05
C GLU A 216 -22.18 11.47 -4.08
N GLU A 217 -21.64 12.30 -3.19
CA GLU A 217 -20.75 11.86 -2.11
C GLU A 217 -21.44 10.77 -1.28
N ARG A 218 -22.64 11.04 -0.78
CA ARG A 218 -23.41 10.10 0.06
C ARG A 218 -23.61 8.75 -0.61
N LYS A 219 -23.89 8.69 -1.92
CA LYS A 219 -24.09 7.42 -2.65
C LYS A 219 -22.79 6.64 -2.85
N ALA A 220 -21.64 7.32 -2.90
CA ALA A 220 -20.34 6.70 -3.14
C ALA A 220 -19.68 6.12 -1.89
N LEU A 221 -20.06 6.59 -0.69
CA LEU A 221 -19.44 6.18 0.56
C LEU A 221 -19.64 4.68 0.86
N ILE A 222 -18.64 4.08 1.52
CA ILE A 222 -18.69 2.69 1.99
C ILE A 222 -19.86 2.42 2.97
N TYR A 223 -20.43 3.47 3.58
CA TYR A 223 -21.58 3.40 4.48
C TYR A 223 -22.87 2.88 3.83
N ASN A 224 -22.95 2.85 2.49
CA ASN A 224 -24.09 2.25 1.77
C ASN A 224 -24.00 0.73 1.64
N PHE A 225 -22.90 0.13 2.08
CA PHE A 225 -22.63 -1.29 1.93
C PHE A 225 -22.54 -1.93 3.30
N SER A 226 -22.94 -3.20 3.39
CA SER A 226 -22.83 -4.01 4.61
C SER A 226 -21.81 -5.11 4.39
N PRO A 227 -20.79 -5.24 5.26
CA PRO A 227 -19.87 -6.37 5.18
C PRO A 227 -20.58 -7.65 5.64
N VAL A 228 -20.08 -8.79 5.18
CA VAL A 228 -20.43 -10.11 5.70
C VAL A 228 -19.30 -10.62 6.58
N TYR A 229 -19.64 -11.38 7.62
CA TYR A 229 -18.66 -12.19 8.33
C TYR A 229 -18.15 -13.26 7.37
N ALA A 230 -16.85 -13.31 7.14
CA ALA A 230 -16.27 -14.20 6.13
C ALA A 230 -16.29 -15.66 6.61
N ASP A 231 -16.33 -16.60 5.67
CA ASP A 231 -16.23 -18.02 5.99
C ASP A 231 -14.91 -18.37 6.70
N ASP A 232 -14.87 -19.49 7.42
CA ASP A 232 -13.72 -19.89 8.25
C ASP A 232 -12.41 -20.11 7.47
N ARG A 233 -12.46 -20.19 6.13
CA ARG A 233 -11.28 -20.35 5.27
C ARG A 233 -10.69 -19.01 4.84
N SER A 234 -11.42 -17.91 5.07
CA SER A 234 -10.95 -16.54 4.82
C SER A 234 -9.88 -16.11 5.82
N ALA A 235 -8.90 -15.37 5.33
CA ALA A 235 -7.89 -14.69 6.15
C ALA A 235 -8.37 -13.35 6.75
N PHE A 236 -9.65 -13.01 6.55
CA PHE A 236 -10.27 -11.76 6.99
C PHE A 236 -11.48 -12.07 7.88
N GLU A 237 -11.73 -11.26 8.91
CA GLU A 237 -12.94 -11.36 9.73
C GLU A 237 -14.19 -10.97 8.96
N GLN A 238 -14.11 -9.86 8.22
CA GLN A 238 -15.22 -9.29 7.48
C GLN A 238 -14.77 -8.89 6.08
N ILE A 239 -15.67 -9.07 5.11
CA ILE A 239 -15.45 -8.69 3.72
C ILE A 239 -16.66 -7.97 3.16
N TYR A 240 -16.42 -7.00 2.28
CA TYR A 240 -17.46 -6.40 1.45
C TYR A 240 -17.52 -7.12 0.11
N LEU A 241 -18.73 -7.50 -0.31
CA LEU A 241 -19.01 -8.11 -1.61
C LEU A 241 -19.82 -7.12 -2.46
N PHE A 242 -19.43 -6.94 -3.73
CA PHE A 242 -19.98 -5.95 -4.66
C PHE A 242 -20.35 -6.60 -6.00
#